data_AF-H0JKA9-F1
#
_entry.id   AF-H0JKA9-F1
#
_cell.length_a   1.000
_cell.length_b   1.000
_cell.length_c   1.000
_cell.angle_alpha   90.00
_cell.angle_beta   90.00
_cell.angle_gamma   90.00
#
_symmetry.space_group_name_H-M   'P 1'
#
loop_
_entity.id
_entity.type
_entity.pdbx_description
1 polymer ?
#
loop_
_entity_poly.entity_id
_entity_poly.type
_entity_poly.pdbx_seq_one_letter_code
_entity_poly.pdbx_strand_id
1 'polypeptide(L)'
;MENSRGPRDARYIHSVIRAQRVLEVVGRCALFGSRRRSRWIIGTAALSLAKIIENMELGHNVMHGQWDWMNDPEIHSTSWEWDQTGPSEHWKRAHNYA
;
A
#
# COMPACT_ATOMS: atom_id res chain seq x y z
N MET A 1 -7.70 21.00 -13.49
CA MET A 1 -7.11 19.75 -14.03
C MET A 1 -7.74 18.57 -13.30
N GLU A 2 -9.07 18.44 -13.40
CA GLU A 2 -9.92 17.56 -12.55
C GLU A 2 -10.66 16.51 -13.42
N ASN A 3 -10.11 16.15 -14.60
CA ASN A 3 -10.91 15.49 -15.64
C ASN A 3 -10.32 14.20 -16.21
N SER A 4 -9.40 13.54 -15.49
CA SER A 4 -8.82 12.27 -15.95
C SER A 4 -8.77 11.18 -14.88
N ARG A 5 -9.39 11.37 -13.71
CA ARG A 5 -9.57 10.31 -12.72
C ARG A 5 -10.72 9.44 -13.17
N GLY A 6 -10.42 8.28 -13.74
CA GLY A 6 -11.40 7.44 -14.41
C GLY A 6 -11.31 5.96 -14.05
N PRO A 7 -12.03 5.08 -14.78
CA PRO A 7 -12.02 3.63 -14.56
C PRO A 7 -10.64 2.97 -14.71
N ARG A 8 -9.68 3.71 -15.27
CA ARG A 8 -8.29 3.27 -15.44
C ARG A 8 -7.49 3.44 -14.16
N ASP A 9 -7.70 4.54 -13.43
CA ASP A 9 -7.03 4.78 -12.13
C ASP A 9 -7.63 3.89 -11.03
N ALA A 10 -8.94 3.64 -11.08
CA ALA A 10 -9.58 2.64 -10.22
C ALA A 10 -8.96 1.23 -10.42
N ARG A 11 -8.80 0.80 -11.68
CA ARG A 11 -8.11 -0.47 -11.98
C ARG A 11 -6.65 -0.45 -11.55
N TYR A 12 -5.98 0.70 -11.70
CA TYR A 12 -4.60 0.86 -11.26
C TYR A 12 -4.48 0.61 -9.76
N ILE A 13 -5.24 1.31 -8.92
CA ILE A 13 -5.12 1.18 -7.47
C ILE A 13 -5.45 -0.23 -6.97
N HIS A 14 -6.49 -0.87 -7.51
CA HIS A 14 -6.80 -2.27 -7.17
C HIS A 14 -5.68 -3.23 -7.62
N SER A 15 -5.06 -2.97 -8.77
CA SER A 15 -3.92 -3.77 -9.24
C SER A 15 -2.68 -3.58 -8.37
N VAL A 16 -2.44 -2.36 -7.87
CA VAL A 16 -1.34 -2.04 -6.93
C VAL A 16 -1.57 -2.75 -5.59
N ILE A 17 -2.79 -2.70 -5.03
CA ILE A 17 -3.16 -3.42 -3.81
C ILE A 17 -2.95 -4.93 -3.99
N ARG A 18 -3.39 -5.47 -5.12
CA ARG A 18 -3.18 -6.90 -5.41
C ARG A 18 -1.69 -7.23 -5.54
N ALA A 19 -0.90 -6.38 -6.20
CA ALA A 19 0.54 -6.58 -6.34
C ALA A 19 1.26 -6.54 -4.98
N GLN A 20 0.90 -5.58 -4.12
CA GLN A 20 1.42 -5.48 -2.75
C GLN A 20 1.12 -6.76 -1.96
N ARG A 21 -0.16 -7.21 -1.93
CA ARG A 21 -0.57 -8.40 -1.18
C ARG A 21 0.09 -9.67 -1.70
N VAL A 22 0.17 -9.82 -3.02
CA VAL A 22 0.85 -10.96 -3.67
C VAL A 22 2.33 -10.95 -3.31
N LEU A 23 3.00 -9.81 -3.39
CA LEU A 23 4.42 -9.69 -3.10
C LEU A 23 4.72 -9.96 -1.62
N GLU A 24 3.82 -9.55 -0.71
CA GLU A 24 3.92 -9.88 0.69
C GLU A 24 3.80 -11.39 0.94
N VAL A 25 2.76 -12.02 0.40
CA VAL A 25 2.54 -13.47 0.55
C VAL A 25 3.69 -14.27 -0.07
N VAL A 26 4.11 -13.92 -1.29
CA VAL A 26 5.24 -14.57 -1.98
C VAL A 26 6.54 -14.36 -1.21
N GLY A 27 6.80 -13.15 -0.71
CA GLY A 27 7.97 -12.84 0.10
C GLY A 27 8.02 -13.66 1.39
N ARG A 28 6.89 -13.74 2.12
CA ARG A 28 6.76 -14.59 3.33
C ARG A 28 6.94 -16.07 3.00
N CYS A 29 6.29 -16.60 1.96
CA CYS A 29 6.44 -17.99 1.52
C CYS A 29 7.87 -18.33 1.08
N ALA A 30 8.54 -17.42 0.37
CA ALA A 30 9.93 -17.58 -0.05
C ALA A 30 10.89 -17.67 1.16
N LEU A 31 10.58 -16.94 2.24
CA LEU A 31 11.32 -17.01 3.49
C LEU A 31 11.03 -18.29 4.28
N PHE A 32 9.81 -18.82 4.28
CA PHE A 32 9.48 -20.11 4.90
C PHE A 32 10.27 -21.29 4.29
N GLY A 33 10.64 -21.22 3.01
CA GLY A 33 11.49 -22.21 2.31
C GLY A 33 13.00 -21.89 2.33
N SER A 34 13.44 -20.91 3.12
CA SER A 34 14.79 -20.33 3.04
C SER A 34 15.87 -21.16 3.74
N ARG A 35 16.13 -22.37 3.22
CA ARG A 35 17.38 -23.11 3.52
C ARG A 35 18.52 -22.74 2.55
N ARG A 36 18.28 -21.85 1.58
CA ARG A 36 19.27 -21.36 0.59
C ARG A 36 19.35 -19.82 0.61
N ARG A 37 20.56 -19.27 0.74
CA ARG A 37 20.86 -17.82 0.85
C ARG A 37 20.27 -16.96 -0.27
N SER A 38 20.13 -17.51 -1.48
CA SER A 38 19.50 -16.83 -2.63
C SER A 38 17.98 -16.61 -2.45
N ARG A 39 17.25 -17.58 -1.88
CA ARG A 39 15.81 -17.44 -1.61
C ARG A 39 15.53 -16.44 -0.49
N TRP A 40 16.46 -16.35 0.47
CA TRP A 40 16.41 -15.32 1.51
C TRP A 40 16.50 -13.91 0.92
N ILE A 41 17.48 -13.66 0.04
CA ILE A 41 17.66 -12.35 -0.60
C ILE A 41 16.42 -11.98 -1.43
N ILE A 42 15.89 -12.91 -2.21
CA ILE A 42 14.69 -12.68 -3.04
C ILE A 42 13.47 -12.42 -2.15
N GLY A 43 13.27 -13.20 -1.09
CA GLY A 43 12.17 -13.02 -0.15
C GLY A 43 12.24 -11.67 0.56
N THR A 44 13.42 -11.28 1.07
CA THR A 44 13.63 -9.98 1.70
C THR A 44 13.41 -8.82 0.72
N ALA A 45 13.97 -8.90 -0.49
CA ALA A 45 13.79 -7.87 -1.51
C ALA A 45 12.32 -7.71 -1.92
N ALA A 46 11.59 -8.82 -2.07
CA ALA A 46 10.15 -8.81 -2.32
C ALA A 46 9.39 -8.11 -1.18
N LEU A 47 9.64 -8.47 0.08
CA LEU A 47 9.00 -7.82 1.21
C LEU A 47 9.34 -6.34 1.32
N SER A 48 10.59 -5.95 1.03
CA SER A 48 10.98 -4.53 1.02
C SER A 48 10.23 -3.75 -0.05
N LEU A 49 10.09 -4.29 -1.27
CA LEU A 49 9.27 -3.63 -2.30
C LEU A 49 7.79 -3.57 -1.90
N ALA A 50 7.24 -4.64 -1.32
CA ALA A 50 5.85 -4.67 -0.86
C ALA A 50 5.62 -3.55 0.16
N LYS A 51 6.56 -3.36 1.09
CA LYS A 51 6.47 -2.30 2.09
C LYS A 51 6.60 -0.89 1.48
N ILE A 52 7.47 -0.69 0.49
CA ILE A 52 7.60 0.61 -0.19
C ILE A 52 6.30 0.98 -0.89
N ILE A 53 5.68 0.03 -1.60
CA ILE A 53 4.39 0.24 -2.29
C ILE A 53 3.28 0.55 -1.27
N GLU A 54 3.20 -0.24 -0.20
CA GLU A 54 2.24 0.01 0.90
C GLU A 54 2.40 1.42 1.49
N ASN A 55 3.65 1.86 1.70
CA ASN A 55 3.91 3.11 2.41
C ASN A 55 3.77 4.35 1.51
N MET A 56 4.40 4.32 0.35
CA MET A 56 4.53 5.50 -0.53
C MET A 56 3.40 5.61 -1.55
N GLU A 57 2.79 4.50 -1.94
CA GLU A 57 1.80 4.51 -3.02
C GLU A 57 0.38 4.30 -2.52
N LEU A 58 0.18 3.42 -1.53
CA LEU A 58 -1.12 3.23 -0.90
C LEU A 58 -1.31 4.22 0.24
N GLY A 59 -0.53 4.09 1.32
CA GLY A 59 -0.62 4.94 2.51
C GLY A 59 -0.60 6.43 2.20
N HIS A 60 0.46 6.93 1.56
CA HIS A 60 0.59 8.36 1.26
C HIS A 60 -0.55 8.91 0.38
N ASN A 61 -0.84 8.25 -0.75
CA ASN A 61 -1.86 8.76 -1.70
C ASN A 61 -3.28 8.63 -1.14
N VAL A 62 -3.60 7.54 -0.43
CA VAL A 62 -4.90 7.36 0.23
C VAL A 62 -5.06 8.39 1.35
N MET A 63 -4.06 8.61 2.19
CA MET A 63 -4.15 9.60 3.26
C MET A 63 -4.24 11.05 2.77
N HIS A 64 -3.70 11.34 1.58
CA HIS A 64 -3.89 12.62 0.88
C HIS A 64 -5.26 12.76 0.21
N GLY A 65 -6.15 11.76 0.30
CA GLY A 65 -7.49 11.81 -0.29
C GLY A 65 -7.52 11.65 -1.81
N GLN A 66 -6.44 11.15 -2.42
CA GLN A 66 -6.34 10.98 -3.88
C GLN A 66 -7.43 10.04 -4.44
N TRP A 67 -7.91 9.13 -3.61
CA TRP A 67 -8.84 8.06 -3.96
C TRP A 67 -10.25 8.26 -3.40
N ASP A 68 -10.49 9.34 -2.64
CA ASP A 68 -11.77 9.61 -1.97
C ASP A 68 -12.94 9.76 -2.95
N TRP A 69 -12.66 10.16 -4.20
CA TRP A 69 -13.66 10.27 -5.27
C TRP A 69 -14.27 8.93 -5.71
N MET A 70 -13.65 7.78 -5.39
CA MET A 70 -14.19 6.46 -5.72
C MET A 70 -15.28 5.99 -4.75
N ASN A 71 -15.45 6.64 -3.58
CA ASN A 71 -16.37 6.21 -2.52
C ASN A 71 -16.22 4.72 -2.14
N ASP A 72 -15.01 4.17 -2.29
CA ASP A 72 -14.71 2.78 -1.95
C ASP A 72 -14.20 2.71 -0.50
N PRO A 73 -14.92 2.02 0.42
CA PRO A 73 -14.54 1.94 1.83
C PRO A 73 -13.21 1.23 2.07
N GLU A 74 -12.68 0.44 1.11
CA GLU A 74 -11.36 -0.18 1.26
C GLU A 74 -10.20 0.76 0.98
N ILE A 75 -10.40 1.93 0.35
CA ILE A 75 -9.32 2.84 -0.08
C ILE A 75 -9.65 4.31 0.21
N HIS A 76 -10.69 4.55 1.00
CA HIS A 76 -11.06 5.89 1.41
C HIS A 76 -10.13 6.36 2.52
N SER A 77 -9.70 7.62 2.47
CA SER A 77 -8.79 8.20 3.44
C SER A 77 -9.29 8.03 4.89
N THR A 78 -10.60 7.98 5.12
CA THR A 78 -11.25 7.90 6.45
C THR A 78 -11.27 6.50 7.04
N SER A 79 -11.21 5.45 6.21
CA SER A 79 -11.28 4.04 6.64
C SER A 79 -9.97 3.29 6.40
N TRP A 80 -9.06 3.84 5.61
CA TRP A 80 -7.75 3.24 5.36
C TRP A 80 -6.85 3.30 6.59
N GLU A 81 -6.60 2.12 7.16
CA GLU A 81 -5.54 1.93 8.14
C GLU A 81 -4.21 1.71 7.40
N TRP A 82 -3.43 2.79 7.30
CA TRP A 82 -2.04 2.72 6.89
C TRP A 82 -1.25 1.84 7.86
N ASP A 83 -0.79 0.69 7.37
CA ASP A 83 0.08 -0.25 8.09
C ASP A 83 1.45 0.39 8.42
N GLN A 84 1.44 1.26 9.43
CA GLN A 84 2.62 1.83 10.06
C GLN A 84 2.63 1.47 11.53
N THR A 85 3.76 1.71 12.18
CA THR A 85 3.97 1.47 13.61
C THR A 85 3.08 2.31 14.55
N GLY A 86 2.07 3.02 14.02
CA GLY A 86 1.09 3.79 14.79
C GLY A 86 -0.22 4.01 14.01
N PRO A 87 -1.31 4.38 14.71
CA PRO A 87 -2.62 4.56 14.10
C PRO A 87 -2.59 5.62 13.01
N SER A 88 -3.23 5.37 11.88
CA SER A 88 -3.23 6.28 10.72
C SER A 88 -3.83 7.64 11.06
N GLU A 89 -4.81 7.66 11.98
CA GLU A 89 -5.40 8.84 12.59
C GLU A 89 -4.38 9.81 13.23
N HIS A 90 -3.27 9.30 13.77
CA HIS A 90 -2.23 10.14 14.38
C HIS A 90 -1.45 10.90 13.30
N TRP A 91 -1.09 10.23 12.20
CA TRP A 91 -0.43 10.88 11.07
C TRP A 91 -1.31 11.94 10.42
N LYS A 92 -2.61 11.61 10.24
CA LYS A 92 -3.61 12.52 9.66
C LYS A 92 -3.76 13.80 10.45
N ARG A 93 -3.78 13.71 11.79
CA ARG A 93 -3.79 14.87 12.69
C ARG A 93 -2.51 15.68 12.60
N ALA A 94 -1.34 15.03 12.63
CA ALA A 94 -0.06 15.72 12.59
C ALA A 94 0.22 16.43 11.26
N HIS A 95 -0.25 15.88 10.13
CA HIS A 95 0.04 16.40 8.79
C HIS A 95 -1.04 17.33 8.22
N ASN A 96 -2.31 17.23 8.64
CA ASN A 96 -3.38 18.11 8.13
C ASN A 96 -3.75 19.27 9.07
N TYR A 97 -3.35 19.22 10.35
CA TYR A 97 -3.64 20.26 11.35
C TYR A 97 -2.39 20.98 11.88
N ALA A 98 -1.34 21.10 11.05
CA ALA A 98 -0.17 21.93 11.34
C ALA A 98 -0.29 23.30 10.66
#